data_AF-A0A654DEL5-F1
#
_entry.id   AF-A0A654DEL5-F1
#
_cell.length_a   1.000
_cell.length_b   1.000
_cell.length_c   1.000
_cell.angle_alpha   90.00
_cell.angle_beta   90.00
_cell.angle_gamma   90.00
#
_symmetry.space_group_name_H-M   'P 1'
#
loop_
_entity.id
_entity.type
_entity.pdbx_description
1 polymer ?
#
loop_
_entity_poly.entity_id
_entity_poly.type
_entity_poly.pdbx_seq_one_letter_code
_entity_poly.pdbx_strand_id
1 'polypeptide(L)'
;MMADIRTLTVMTEADAKALGFAGYNDVPHTVIDLPDGAFTVSAKTSDGRRVTFCFMPYGDGPARFVDVQYHERGTSIPNGDGGQSPTFNAFGITREGKHVVDARELTEDTKPSILVLLLDTIEEEHERARVLAGGPKT
;
A
#
# COMPACT_ATOMS: atom_id res chain seq x y z
N MET A 1 -21.06 -24.02 4.18
CA MET A 1 -20.40 -23.56 2.95
C MET A 1 -19.83 -22.18 3.27
N MET A 2 -18.54 -21.94 3.11
CA MET A 2 -17.94 -20.62 3.35
C MET A 2 -18.51 -19.63 2.32
N ALA A 3 -18.84 -18.42 2.76
CA ALA A 3 -19.25 -17.34 1.86
C ALA A 3 -18.11 -17.03 0.88
N ASP A 4 -18.44 -16.75 -0.37
CA ASP A 4 -17.46 -16.30 -1.35
C ASP A 4 -16.96 -14.90 -0.95
N ILE A 5 -15.67 -14.75 -0.71
CA ILE A 5 -15.05 -13.47 -0.33
C ILE A 5 -15.38 -12.35 -1.31
N ARG A 6 -15.60 -12.69 -2.59
CA ARG A 6 -15.94 -11.74 -3.65
C ARG A 6 -17.34 -11.15 -3.50
N THR A 7 -18.18 -11.71 -2.62
CA THR A 7 -19.53 -11.21 -2.37
C THR A 7 -19.68 -10.58 -0.99
N LEU A 8 -18.59 -10.48 -0.21
CA LEU A 8 -18.60 -9.85 1.11
C LEU A 8 -18.49 -8.33 0.96
N THR A 9 -19.50 -7.61 1.48
CA THR A 9 -19.45 -6.14 1.59
C THR A 9 -18.51 -5.67 2.71
N VAL A 10 -18.20 -6.56 3.66
CA VAL A 10 -17.21 -6.37 4.73
C VAL A 10 -16.52 -7.73 4.95
N MET A 11 -15.19 -7.77 4.90
CA MET A 11 -14.40 -8.95 5.29
C MET A 11 -14.00 -8.81 6.76
N THR A 12 -14.34 -9.78 7.61
CA THR A 12 -13.96 -9.81 9.03
C THR A 12 -12.67 -10.59 9.28
N GLU A 13 -12.09 -10.47 10.48
CA GLU A 13 -10.94 -11.29 10.90
C GLU A 13 -11.27 -12.80 10.86
N ALA A 14 -12.48 -13.17 11.24
CA ALA A 14 -12.95 -14.55 11.18
C ALA A 14 -12.99 -15.07 9.74
N ASP A 15 -13.41 -14.23 8.77
CA ASP A 15 -13.40 -14.59 7.35
C ASP A 15 -11.96 -14.80 6.84
N ALA A 16 -11.05 -13.90 7.19
CA ALA A 16 -9.63 -14.01 6.83
C ALA A 16 -8.99 -15.28 7.43
N LYS A 17 -9.23 -15.56 8.71
CA LYS A 17 -8.74 -16.77 9.40
C LYS A 17 -9.34 -18.05 8.82
N ALA A 18 -10.63 -18.05 8.48
CA ALA A 18 -11.29 -19.21 7.88
C ALA A 18 -10.68 -19.56 6.51
N LEU A 19 -10.17 -18.56 5.78
CA LEU A 19 -9.44 -18.72 4.51
C LEU A 19 -7.94 -19.06 4.69
N GLY A 20 -7.47 -19.19 5.93
CA GLY A 20 -6.07 -19.48 6.24
C GLY A 20 -5.12 -18.29 6.15
N PHE A 21 -5.65 -17.06 6.03
CA PHE A 21 -4.86 -15.84 6.09
C PHE A 21 -4.58 -15.45 7.54
N ALA A 22 -3.45 -14.74 7.77
CA ALA A 22 -3.22 -14.10 9.05
C ALA A 22 -4.36 -13.10 9.34
N GLY A 23 -4.77 -12.99 10.61
CA GLY A 23 -5.75 -12.00 11.08
C GLY A 23 -5.19 -10.58 11.07
N TYR A 24 -4.57 -10.17 9.97
CA TYR A 24 -3.67 -9.02 9.89
C TYR A 24 -4.39 -7.68 10.11
N ASN A 25 -5.73 -7.66 10.10
CA ASN A 25 -6.54 -6.46 10.27
C ASN A 25 -7.82 -6.78 11.06
N ASP A 26 -7.73 -6.79 12.39
CA ASP A 26 -8.89 -6.81 13.31
C ASP A 26 -9.57 -5.43 13.39
N VAL A 27 -9.75 -4.79 12.23
CA VAL A 27 -10.36 -3.46 12.08
C VAL A 27 -11.38 -3.50 10.94
N PRO A 28 -12.42 -2.65 10.96
CA PRO A 28 -13.41 -2.62 9.90
C PRO A 28 -12.80 -2.36 8.51
N HIS A 29 -13.22 -3.15 7.52
CA HIS A 29 -12.84 -2.98 6.11
C HIS A 29 -13.97 -2.30 5.33
N THR A 30 -13.63 -1.30 4.53
CA THR A 30 -14.58 -0.73 3.55
C THR A 30 -14.31 -1.35 2.19
N VAL A 31 -15.26 -2.13 1.68
CA VAL A 31 -15.20 -2.67 0.31
C VAL A 31 -15.82 -1.65 -0.64
N ILE A 32 -15.12 -1.38 -1.75
CA ILE A 32 -15.58 -0.49 -2.81
C ILE A 32 -15.64 -1.30 -4.10
N ASP A 33 -16.82 -1.44 -4.69
CA ASP A 33 -16.97 -2.01 -6.03
C ASP A 33 -16.41 -1.03 -7.05
N LEU A 34 -15.39 -1.46 -7.78
CA LEU A 34 -14.77 -0.66 -8.82
C LEU A 34 -15.50 -0.87 -10.15
N PRO A 35 -15.78 0.19 -10.92
CA PRO A 35 -16.24 0.03 -12.29
C PRO A 35 -15.10 -0.52 -13.17
N ASP A 36 -15.46 -1.09 -14.32
CA ASP A 36 -14.49 -1.37 -15.39
C ASP A 36 -13.85 -0.06 -15.89
N GLY A 37 -12.58 -0.14 -16.29
CA GLY A 37 -11.77 1.02 -16.69
C GLY A 37 -10.91 1.59 -15.57
N ALA A 38 -10.36 2.78 -15.81
CA ALA A 38 -9.53 3.49 -14.84
C ALA A 38 -10.39 4.06 -13.71
N PHE A 39 -9.99 3.83 -12.46
CA PHE A 39 -10.69 4.37 -11.29
C PHE A 39 -9.72 4.72 -10.16
N THR A 40 -10.01 5.78 -9.40
CA THR A 40 -9.15 6.20 -8.28
C THR A 40 -9.92 6.22 -6.96
N VAL A 41 -9.25 5.81 -5.89
CA VAL A 41 -9.72 5.93 -4.50
C VAL A 41 -8.65 6.65 -3.70
N SER A 42 -9.05 7.61 -2.87
CA SER A 42 -8.13 8.29 -1.95
C SER A 42 -8.54 8.06 -0.49
N ALA A 43 -7.53 7.90 0.36
CA ALA A 43 -7.68 7.97 1.81
C ALA A 43 -6.95 9.21 2.34
N LYS A 44 -7.49 9.81 3.39
CA LYS A 44 -6.90 10.96 4.07
C LYS A 44 -6.95 10.74 5.58
N THR A 45 -5.80 10.85 6.24
CA THR A 45 -5.71 10.82 7.70
C THR A 45 -6.31 12.11 8.31
N SER A 46 -6.55 12.10 9.61
CA SER A 46 -7.04 13.27 10.35
C SER A 46 -6.06 14.45 10.32
N ASP A 47 -4.76 14.17 10.20
CA ASP A 47 -3.68 15.17 10.10
C ASP A 47 -3.36 15.60 8.66
N GLY A 48 -4.11 15.11 7.67
CA GLY A 48 -4.07 15.60 6.30
C GLY A 48 -3.24 14.78 5.32
N ARG A 49 -2.48 13.77 5.77
CA ARG A 49 -1.74 12.83 4.91
C ARG A 49 -2.68 12.15 3.94
N ARG A 50 -2.36 12.23 2.65
CA ARG A 50 -3.20 11.70 1.58
C ARG A 50 -2.45 10.65 0.77
N VAL A 51 -3.13 9.53 0.55
CA VAL A 51 -2.73 8.50 -0.41
C VAL A 51 -3.82 8.34 -1.46
N THR A 52 -3.42 8.16 -2.72
CA THR A 52 -4.30 7.81 -3.84
C THR A 52 -3.88 6.47 -4.41
N PHE A 53 -4.87 5.62 -4.64
CA PHE A 53 -4.77 4.34 -5.36
C PHE A 53 -5.44 4.52 -6.71
N CYS A 54 -4.69 4.30 -7.80
CA CYS A 54 -5.18 4.36 -9.17
C CYS A 54 -5.24 2.95 -9.74
N PHE A 55 -6.45 2.42 -9.87
CA PHE A 55 -6.73 1.10 -10.40
C PHE A 55 -6.82 1.19 -11.92
N MET A 56 -5.98 0.42 -12.60
CA MET A 56 -5.81 0.52 -14.04
C MET A 56 -5.89 -0.87 -14.70
N PRO A 57 -6.61 -1.01 -15.82
CA PRO A 57 -6.59 -2.24 -16.62
C PRO A 57 -5.39 -2.26 -17.57
N TYR A 58 -5.02 -3.43 -18.10
CA TYR A 58 -4.06 -3.52 -19.23
C TYR A 58 -4.70 -3.17 -20.59
N GLY A 59 -6.03 -3.12 -20.65
CA GLY A 59 -6.85 -2.86 -21.84
C GLY A 59 -8.27 -2.52 -21.40
N ASP A 60 -9.30 -2.99 -22.10
CA ASP A 60 -10.67 -2.83 -21.63
C ASP A 60 -10.99 -3.82 -20.48
N GLY A 61 -11.85 -3.41 -19.55
CA GLY A 61 -12.37 -4.24 -18.47
C GLY A 61 -11.79 -3.95 -17.07
N PRO A 62 -11.75 -4.95 -16.17
CA PRO A 62 -11.34 -4.76 -14.78
C PRO A 62 -9.88 -4.36 -14.63
N ALA A 63 -9.58 -3.63 -13.55
CA ALA A 63 -8.21 -3.29 -13.18
C ALA A 63 -7.32 -4.54 -12.98
N ARG A 64 -6.05 -4.42 -13.38
CA ARG A 64 -5.02 -5.47 -13.29
C ARG A 64 -3.78 -5.04 -12.52
N PHE A 65 -3.63 -3.75 -12.28
CA PHE A 65 -2.60 -3.19 -11.41
C PHE A 65 -3.13 -1.96 -10.68
N VAL A 66 -2.40 -1.56 -9.64
CA VAL A 66 -2.70 -0.36 -8.85
C VAL A 66 -1.43 0.47 -8.75
N ASP A 67 -1.52 1.71 -9.22
CA ASP A 67 -0.50 2.72 -8.92
C ASP A 67 -0.85 3.39 -7.60
N VAL A 68 0.15 3.61 -6.76
CA VAL A 68 -0.02 4.25 -5.45
C VAL A 68 0.80 5.53 -5.42
N GLN A 69 0.17 6.62 -4.98
CA GLN A 69 0.85 7.90 -4.79
C GLN A 69 0.54 8.44 -3.41
N TYR A 70 1.61 8.74 -2.66
CA TYR A 70 1.55 9.48 -1.40
C TYR A 70 1.95 10.94 -1.66
N HIS A 71 1.12 11.88 -1.20
CA HIS A 71 1.23 13.29 -1.60
C HIS A 71 2.03 14.15 -0.62
N GLU A 72 2.16 13.72 0.63
CA GLU A 72 2.61 14.60 1.73
C GLU A 72 4.04 14.32 2.23
N ARG A 73 4.87 13.54 1.51
CA ARG A 73 6.28 13.37 1.92
C ARG A 73 7.06 14.69 1.86
N GLY A 74 6.67 15.62 0.99
CA GLY A 74 7.32 16.93 0.86
C GLY A 74 8.48 16.97 -0.15
N THR A 75 8.66 15.93 -0.97
CA THR A 75 9.70 15.88 -2.01
C THR A 75 9.16 15.28 -3.31
N SER A 76 9.74 15.68 -4.45
CA SER A 76 9.36 15.19 -5.78
C SER A 76 10.56 14.96 -6.68
N ILE A 77 10.34 14.20 -7.76
CA ILE A 77 11.29 13.98 -8.86
C ILE A 77 10.64 14.32 -10.21
N PRO A 78 11.42 14.72 -11.24
CA PRO A 78 10.89 14.86 -12.60
C PRO A 78 10.26 13.56 -13.10
N ASN A 79 9.16 13.66 -13.84
CA ASN A 79 8.47 12.51 -14.42
C ASN A 79 8.51 12.52 -15.96
N GLY A 80 8.04 11.42 -16.57
CA GLY A 80 8.11 11.20 -18.02
C GLY A 80 7.29 12.19 -18.86
N ASP A 81 6.31 12.86 -18.25
CA ASP A 81 5.41 13.82 -18.92
C ASP A 81 5.89 15.28 -18.79
N GLY A 82 7.12 15.49 -18.30
CA GLY A 82 7.68 16.82 -18.07
C GLY A 82 7.17 17.51 -16.80
N GLY A 83 6.41 16.79 -15.96
CA GLY A 83 5.94 17.23 -14.65
C GLY A 83 6.83 16.78 -13.49
N GLN A 84 6.25 16.76 -12.30
CA GLN A 84 6.88 16.26 -11.07
C GLN A 84 6.01 15.16 -10.45
N SER A 85 6.65 14.12 -9.94
CA SER A 85 6.01 13.05 -9.17
C SER A 85 6.49 13.09 -7.72
N PRO A 86 5.59 13.09 -6.73
CA PRO A 86 5.96 12.91 -5.33
C PRO A 86 6.75 11.62 -5.12
N THR A 87 7.76 11.67 -4.27
CA THR A 87 8.48 10.47 -3.82
C THR A 87 7.90 9.97 -2.50
N PHE A 88 8.04 8.68 -2.23
CA PHE A 88 7.65 8.07 -0.95
C PHE A 88 8.50 6.83 -0.67
N ASN A 89 8.47 6.37 0.59
CA ASN A 89 9.12 5.13 0.98
C ASN A 89 8.11 3.99 1.02
N ALA A 90 8.46 2.86 0.40
CA ALA A 90 7.67 1.64 0.44
C ALA A 90 8.56 0.40 0.39
N PHE A 91 8.06 -0.72 0.93
CA PHE A 91 8.73 -2.02 0.86
C PHE A 91 7.73 -3.17 0.93
N GLY A 92 8.07 -4.29 0.29
CA GLY A 92 7.35 -5.54 0.44
C GLY A 92 7.88 -6.35 1.62
N ILE A 93 7.00 -6.82 2.51
CA ILE A 93 7.36 -7.77 3.57
C ILE A 93 7.25 -9.18 3.00
N THR A 94 8.34 -9.95 3.07
CA THR A 94 8.38 -11.37 2.70
C THR A 94 8.55 -12.26 3.94
N ARG A 95 8.68 -13.57 3.73
CA ARG A 95 8.97 -14.53 4.80
C ARG A 95 10.22 -14.10 5.59
N GLU A 96 10.19 -14.32 6.90
CA GLU A 96 11.29 -13.98 7.84
C GLU A 96 11.55 -12.47 8.00
N GLY A 97 10.61 -11.61 7.59
CA GLY A 97 10.74 -10.16 7.78
C GLY A 97 11.76 -9.51 6.85
N LYS A 98 12.10 -10.16 5.73
CA LYS A 98 12.96 -9.57 4.69
C LYS A 98 12.15 -8.53 3.91
N HIS A 99 12.79 -7.42 3.57
CA HIS A 99 12.20 -6.34 2.80
C HIS A 99 12.71 -6.37 1.35
N VAL A 100 11.80 -6.31 0.40
CA VAL A 100 12.11 -6.31 -1.05
C VAL A 100 11.46 -5.12 -1.75
N VAL A 101 12.12 -4.61 -2.79
CA VAL A 101 11.62 -3.48 -3.60
C VAL A 101 11.14 -3.96 -4.98
N ASP A 102 11.77 -4.98 -5.56
CA ASP A 102 11.33 -5.63 -6.79
C ASP A 102 11.14 -7.13 -6.55
N ALA A 103 9.91 -7.60 -6.74
CA ALA A 103 9.53 -8.98 -6.47
C ALA A 103 9.38 -9.85 -7.73
N ARG A 104 9.60 -9.30 -8.93
CA ARG A 104 9.29 -10.00 -10.20
C ARG A 104 10.08 -11.30 -10.36
N GLU A 105 11.35 -11.29 -9.97
CA GLU A 105 12.26 -12.44 -10.11
C GLU A 105 12.25 -13.40 -8.90
N LEU A 106 11.50 -13.08 -7.84
CA LEU A 106 11.41 -13.92 -6.64
C LEU A 106 10.61 -15.20 -6.89
N THR A 107 10.96 -16.26 -6.17
CA THR A 107 10.20 -17.53 -6.13
C THR A 107 8.96 -17.38 -5.26
N GLU A 108 7.96 -18.24 -5.44
CA GLU A 108 6.67 -18.19 -4.71
C GLU A 108 6.85 -18.15 -3.18
N ASP A 109 7.79 -18.93 -2.64
CA ASP A 109 8.08 -19.00 -1.20
C ASP A 109 8.79 -17.76 -0.64
N THR A 110 9.23 -16.86 -1.52
CA THR A 110 9.90 -15.59 -1.17
C THR A 110 9.14 -14.35 -1.66
N LYS A 111 7.97 -14.52 -2.28
CA LYS A 111 7.11 -13.38 -2.68
C LYS A 111 6.69 -12.56 -1.45
N PRO A 112 6.50 -11.24 -1.61
CA PRO A 112 5.97 -10.40 -0.55
C PRO A 112 4.52 -10.75 -0.28
N SER A 113 4.16 -10.82 1.00
CA SER A 113 2.77 -10.99 1.44
C SER A 113 2.09 -9.64 1.68
N ILE A 114 2.84 -8.56 1.86
CA ILE A 114 2.34 -7.22 2.18
C ILE A 114 3.20 -6.17 1.49
N LEU A 115 2.57 -5.15 0.89
CA LEU A 115 3.22 -3.90 0.52
C LEU A 115 2.98 -2.87 1.63
N VAL A 116 4.05 -2.30 2.17
CA VAL A 116 3.99 -1.24 3.18
C VAL A 116 4.33 0.08 2.51
N LEU A 117 3.43 1.06 2.64
CA LEU A 117 3.67 2.46 2.32
C LEU A 117 3.89 3.24 3.62
N LEU A 118 5.01 3.95 3.73
CA LEU A 118 5.29 4.81 4.88
C LEU A 118 4.75 6.22 4.61
N LEU A 119 4.00 6.76 5.58
CA LEU A 119 3.34 8.06 5.49
C LEU A 119 4.12 9.17 6.21
N ASP A 120 5.44 9.03 6.36
CA ASP A 120 6.27 10.05 6.97
C ASP A 120 6.40 11.27 6.07
N THR A 121 6.46 12.47 6.64
CA THR A 121 7.07 13.61 5.94
C THR A 121 8.59 13.43 5.87
N ILE A 122 9.26 14.20 5.02
CA ILE A 122 10.71 14.19 4.92
C ILE A 122 11.38 14.58 6.26
N GLU A 123 10.77 15.47 7.03
CA GLU A 123 11.25 15.86 8.36
C GLU A 123 11.18 14.68 9.34
N GLU A 124 10.06 13.97 9.38
CA GLU A 124 9.86 12.81 10.24
C GLU A 124 10.78 11.65 9.88
N GLU A 125 11.02 11.44 8.59
CA GLU A 125 11.99 10.46 8.10
C GLU A 125 13.41 10.79 8.55
N HIS A 126 13.84 12.05 8.39
CA HIS A 126 15.15 12.49 8.85
C HIS A 126 15.30 12.34 10.36
N GLU A 127 14.26 12.67 11.13
CA GLU A 127 14.28 12.52 12.57
C GLU A 127 14.39 11.04 12.97
N ARG A 128 13.60 10.16 12.36
CA ARG A 128 13.71 8.71 12.59
C ARG A 128 15.12 8.21 12.27
N ALA A 129 15.71 8.63 11.16
CA ALA A 129 17.06 8.21 10.78
C ALA A 129 18.10 8.64 11.82
N ARG A 130 17.98 9.86 12.38
CA ARG A 130 18.83 10.34 13.48
C ARG A 130 18.68 9.50 14.73
N VAL A 131 17.44 9.19 15.14
CA VAL A 131 17.17 8.37 16.32
C VAL A 131 17.74 6.95 16.15
N LEU A 132 17.55 6.33 14.99
CA LEU A 132 18.10 4.99 14.69
C LEU A 132 19.63 4.96 14.69
N ALA A 133 20.28 6.09 14.38
CA ALA A 133 21.73 6.25 14.48
C ALA A 133 22.22 6.54 15.92
N GLY A 134 21.34 6.54 16.93
CA GLY A 134 21.68 6.80 18.33
C GLY A 134 21.59 8.26 18.76
N GLY A 135 20.98 9.13 17.95
CA GLY A 135 20.69 10.53 18.32
C GLY A 135 19.57 10.66 19.37
N PRO A 136 19.51 11.80 20.08
CA PRO A 136 18.41 12.09 21.01
C PRO A 136 17.08 12.27 20.26
N LYS A 137 15.97 11.87 20.89
CA LYS A 137 14.62 12.19 20.39
C LYS A 137 14.31 13.66 20.68
N THR A 138 13.85 14.40 19.67
CA THR A 138 13.40 15.79 19.83
C THR A 138 11.97 15.90 20.36
#